data_AF-A0A3K2XTP2-F1
#
_entry.id   AF-A0A3K2XTP2-F1
#
_cell.length_a   1.000
_cell.length_b   1.000
_cell.length_c   1.000
_cell.angle_alpha   90.00
_cell.angle_beta   90.00
_cell.angle_gamma   90.00
#
_symmetry.space_group_name_H-M   'P 1'
#
loop_
_entity.id
_entity.type
_entity.pdbx_description
1 polymer ?
#
loop_
_entity_poly.entity_id
_entity_poly.type
_entity_poly.pdbx_seq_one_letter_code
_entity_poly.pdbx_strand_id
1 'polypeptide(L)' 'MPDGLSYLLNPVDAGLIPYTALKDGSVDLYDIAILNDHLAVKADNQRRIEKWREDNER' A
#
# COMPACT_ATOMS: atom_id res chain seq x y z
N MET A 1 9.76 11.19 -8.45
CA MET A 1 9.70 9.74 -8.71
C MET A 1 9.90 9.07 -7.37
N PRO A 2 9.08 8.08 -6.97
CA PRO A 2 9.49 7.17 -5.92
C PRO A 2 10.72 6.46 -6.47
N ASP A 3 11.86 6.73 -5.88
CA ASP A 3 13.02 5.85 -5.96
C ASP A 3 12.53 4.40 -5.76
N GLY A 4 13.00 3.45 -6.58
CA GLY A 4 12.47 2.07 -6.57
C GLY A 4 12.51 1.38 -5.20
N LEU A 5 13.26 1.95 -4.25
CA LEU A 5 13.25 1.58 -2.84
C LEU A 5 11.90 1.88 -2.16
N SER A 6 11.26 3.01 -2.45
CA SER A 6 9.94 3.35 -1.92
C SER A 6 8.89 2.31 -2.31
N TYR A 7 8.97 1.74 -3.52
CA TYR A 7 8.06 0.67 -3.96
C TYR A 7 8.17 -0.60 -3.09
N LEU A 8 9.39 -0.96 -2.67
CA LEU A 8 9.64 -2.11 -1.80
C LEU A 8 9.28 -1.82 -0.33
N LEU A 9 9.40 -0.56 0.09
CA LEU A 9 9.16 -0.15 1.47
C LEU A 9 7.69 0.16 1.77
N ASN A 10 6.88 0.52 0.78
CA ASN A 10 5.44 0.75 0.94
C ASN A 10 4.70 -0.31 1.78
N PRO A 11 4.83 -1.63 1.53
CA PRO A 11 4.16 -2.63 2.35
C PRO A 11 4.76 -2.77 3.76
N VAL A 12 6.03 -2.39 3.97
CA VAL A 12 6.66 -2.32 5.30
C VAL A 12 6.10 -1.15 6.08
N ASP A 13 6.05 0.04 5.47
CA ASP A 13 5.53 1.26 6.09
C ASP A 13 4.04 1.14 6.42
N ALA A 14 3.29 0.41 5.60
CA ALA A 14 1.89 0.06 5.86
C ALA A 14 1.71 -1.02 6.95
N GLY A 15 2.79 -1.60 7.47
CA GLY A 15 2.77 -2.65 8.49
C GLY A 15 2.26 -3.99 8.01
N LEU A 16 2.25 -4.24 6.69
CA LEU A 16 1.79 -5.50 6.09
C LEU A 16 2.85 -6.59 6.18
N ILE A 17 4.13 -6.20 6.12
CA ILE A 17 5.28 -7.11 6.22
C ILE A 17 6.39 -6.48 7.09
N PRO A 18 7.15 -7.26 7.86
CA PRO A 18 8.32 -6.73 8.55
C PRO A 18 9.48 -6.48 7.57
N TYR A 19 10.31 -5.47 7.83
CA TYR A 19 11.51 -5.20 7.03
C TYR A 19 12.47 -6.39 6.95
N THR A 20 12.47 -7.25 7.97
CA THR A 20 13.27 -8.48 7.99
C THR A 20 12.85 -9.44 6.87
N ALA A 21 11.56 -9.50 6.51
CA ALA A 21 11.07 -10.38 5.44
C ALA A 21 11.66 -10.03 4.06
N LEU A 22 11.93 -8.74 3.82
CA LEU A 22 12.62 -8.29 2.61
C LEU A 22 14.11 -8.68 2.62
N LYS A 23 14.72 -8.66 3.80
CA LYS A 23 16.15 -8.97 3.99
C LYS A 23 16.41 -10.47 3.95
N ASP A 24 15.52 -11.27 4.49
CA ASP A 24 15.64 -12.73 4.56
C ASP A 24 15.09 -13.44 3.30
N GLY A 25 14.37 -12.71 2.44
CA GLY A 25 13.83 -13.22 1.18
C GLY A 25 12.56 -14.05 1.34
N SER A 26 11.88 -13.96 2.48
CA SER A 26 10.59 -14.63 2.73
C SER A 26 9.45 -14.06 1.88
N VAL A 27 9.61 -12.84 1.36
CA VAL A 27 8.69 -12.22 0.40
C VAL A 27 9.42 -11.96 -0.90
N ASP A 28 8.75 -12.21 -2.02
CA ASP A 28 9.29 -11.93 -3.33
C ASP A 28 8.74 -10.62 -3.93
N LEU A 29 9.21 -10.28 -5.13
CA LEU A 29 8.72 -9.08 -5.84
C LEU A 29 7.25 -9.19 -6.24
N TYR A 30 6.73 -10.40 -6.41
CA TYR A 30 5.33 -10.64 -6.77
C TYR A 30 4.41 -10.38 -5.56
N ASP A 31 4.79 -10.84 -4.38
CA ASP A 31 4.10 -10.54 -3.12
C ASP A 31 4.05 -9.03 -2.88
N ILE A 32 5.18 -8.33 -3.06
CA ILE A 32 5.27 -6.88 -2.92
C ILE A 32 4.36 -6.18 -3.93
N ALA A 33 4.28 -6.66 -5.17
CA ALA A 33 3.41 -6.09 -6.19
C ALA A 33 1.93 -6.22 -5.82
N ILE A 34 1.50 -7.39 -5.31
CA ILE A 34 0.13 -7.60 -4.83
C ILE A 34 -0.20 -6.68 -3.65
N LEU A 35 0.71 -6.57 -2.67
CA LEU A 35 0.48 -5.73 -1.49
C LEU A 35 0.36 -4.26 -1.87
N ASN A 36 1.20 -3.79 -2.80
CA ASN A 36 1.12 -2.44 -3.32
C ASN A 36 -0.19 -2.17 -4.07
N ASP A 37 -0.66 -3.11 -4.89
CA ASP A 37 -1.93 -2.98 -5.59
C ASP A 37 -3.11 -2.93 -4.60
N HIS A 38 -3.07 -3.78 -3.58
CA HIS A 38 -4.05 -3.76 -2.49
C HIS A 38 -4.07 -2.42 -1.75
N LEU A 39 -2.91 -1.84 -1.43
CA LEU A 39 -2.81 -0.53 -0.80
C LEU A 39 -3.40 0.58 -1.69
N ALA A 40 -3.14 0.52 -3.00
CA ALA A 40 -3.70 1.47 -3.96
C ALA A 40 -5.23 1.41 -4.00
N VAL A 41 -5.81 0.20 -4.04
CA VAL A 41 -7.26 -0.01 -4.00
C VAL A 41 -7.86 0.49 -2.69
N LYS A 42 -7.21 0.21 -1.55
CA LYS A 42 -7.67 0.68 -0.24
C LYS A 42 -7.68 2.22 -0.16
N ALA A 43 -6.63 2.87 -0.66
CA ALA A 43 -6.55 4.32 -0.72
C ALA A 43 -7.64 4.92 -1.63
N ASP A 44 -7.94 4.27 -2.76
CA ASP A 44 -9.00 4.72 -3.65
C ASP A 44 -10.39 4.62 -3.02
N ASN A 45 -10.67 3.49 -2.36
CA ASN A 45 -11.91 3.31 -1.61
C ASN A 45 -12.08 4.38 -0.54
N GLN A 46 -11.00 4.70 0.20
CA GLN A 46 -11.04 5.73 1.23
C GLN A 46 -11.37 7.11 0.64
N ARG A 47 -10.74 7.49 -0.48
CA ARG A 47 -11.05 8.75 -1.18
C ARG A 47 -12.50 8.81 -1.65
N ARG A 48 -13.03 7.70 -2.17
CA ARG A 48 -14.43 7.62 -2.61
C ARG A 48 -15.40 7.75 -1.44
N ILE A 49 -15.10 7.15 -0.30
CA ILE A 49 -15.90 7.27 0.93
C ILE A 49 -15.86 8.70 1.47
N GLU A 50 -14.68 9.33 1.46
CA GLU A 50 -14.52 10.72 1.91
C GLU A 50 -15.29 11.69 1.02
N LYS A 51 -15.14 11.56 -0.31
CA LYS A 51 -15.94 12.33 -1.27
C LYS A 51 -17.45 12.11 -1.09
N TRP A 52 -17.88 10.86 -0.87
CA TRP A 52 -19.28 10.57 -0.61
C TRP A 52 -19.77 11.23 0.68
N ARG A 53 -18.96 11.26 1.75
CA ARG A 53 -19.30 11.97 3.00
C ARG A 53 -19.44 13.46 2.78
N GLU A 54 -18.49 14.09 2.08
CA GLU A 54 -18.54 15.52 1.75
C GLU A 54 -19.79 15.90 0.93
N ASP A 55 -20.21 15.03 0.00
CA ASP A 55 -21.39 15.24 -0.83
C ASP A 55 -22.73 14.93 -0.10
N ASN A 56 -22.73 14.06 0.93
CA ASN A 56 -23.94 13.69 1.70
C ASN A 56 -24.17 14.53 2.97
N GLU A 57 -23.13 15.14 3.53
CA GLU A 57 -23.22 16.04 4.70
C GLU A 57 -23.54 17.50 4.32
N ARG A 58 -23.92 17.78 3.06
CA ARG A 58 -24.37 19.09 2.56
C ARG A 58 -25.88 19.21 2.40
#